data_AF-A0A9P5UEF7-F1
#
_entry.id   AF-A0A9P5UEF7-F1
#
_cell.length_a   1.000
_cell.length_b   1.000
_cell.length_c   1.000
_cell.angle_alpha   90.00
_cell.angle_beta   90.00
_cell.angle_gamma   90.00
#
_symmetry.space_group_name_H-M   'P 1'
#
loop_
_entity.id
_entity.type
_entity.pdbx_description
1 polymer ?
#
loop_
_entity_poly.entity_id
_entity_poly.type
_entity_poly.pdbx_seq_one_letter_code
_entity_poly.pdbx_strand_id
1 'polypeptide(L)'
;MSSRHVASSLISNSSHTTNNATKSVPLSKRLLFPTAPASSFDLPPLLLNPLIPPELNAELYDFIALALRAFVQPWWTKITRYDKEFLPIITEILTHAVRTLEERLANAHQKGDLAKLVFRDVPLVVTQHYRDFRIAQCKVNSSYAAGGALSFSALFHASQSHIAVKPDGEIDSDYVRFLVDHILKTCLPKQDWDPEPERVIVREIVVKIVVKDIFGKITQPWFIEKMILEQLMSIPSHVKPKDTLSHSNGLSLHTLIVFVLTLIQSISGACLALVYAYRQLVITIKEVNHHAGTTETHSTQVPVTNLPPPPPPLPDIDSVPVSRTPSEYSAPSVKHSVSSSSSNFLEPTPHSPSSDLTQPDLPPDYASYPLLVISEIFNMDARFASNAVMSTVGMATSQGVAGGWIDKLLPYLLTPYALSQRIPCSPPIDPTPEEQAETRQKLINFLDGNTLASLLLGPYPSDTISAALEPLENRECNFHLIMILLDSILGVLFPELFNGTG
;
A
#
# COMPACT_ATOMS: atom_id res chain seq x y z
N MET A 1 -45.63 37.84 -76.61
CA MET A 1 -44.98 39.13 -76.93
C MET A 1 -44.04 39.48 -75.79
N SER A 2 -42.92 40.16 -76.08
CA SER A 2 -41.91 40.55 -75.09
C SER A 2 -42.44 41.50 -74.01
N SER A 3 -41.86 41.46 -72.81
CA SER A 3 -41.02 42.59 -72.37
C SER A 3 -40.08 42.22 -71.22
N ARG A 4 -38.96 42.95 -71.12
CA ARG A 4 -38.06 42.97 -69.95
C ARG A 4 -38.55 44.03 -68.96
N HIS A 5 -38.28 43.87 -67.65
CA HIS A 5 -37.51 44.86 -66.87
C HIS A 5 -37.24 44.40 -65.42
N VAL A 6 -35.94 44.37 -65.05
CA VAL A 6 -35.30 44.77 -63.79
C VAL A 6 -36.08 44.66 -62.46
N ALA A 7 -35.55 43.86 -61.52
CA ALA A 7 -35.53 44.15 -60.08
C ALA A 7 -34.34 43.45 -59.39
N SER A 8 -33.80 44.05 -58.32
CA SER A 8 -32.56 43.64 -57.65
C SER A 8 -32.68 42.35 -56.84
N SER A 9 -31.66 41.49 -56.89
CA SER A 9 -31.55 40.29 -56.07
C SER A 9 -31.18 40.61 -54.62
N LEU A 10 -32.14 40.47 -53.70
CA LEU A 10 -31.89 40.44 -52.27
C LEU A 10 -31.38 39.07 -51.82
N ILE A 11 -30.55 39.10 -50.79
CA ILE A 11 -29.82 37.96 -50.22
C ILE A 11 -30.78 36.93 -49.61
N SER A 12 -30.59 35.65 -49.91
CA SER A 12 -31.01 34.56 -49.01
C SER A 12 -29.93 33.47 -48.99
N ASN A 13 -29.50 33.10 -47.78
CA ASN A 13 -28.47 32.10 -47.55
C ASN A 13 -29.04 30.68 -47.72
N SER A 14 -28.32 29.82 -48.46
CA SER A 14 -28.36 28.37 -48.24
C SER A 14 -27.13 27.69 -48.86
N SER A 15 -25.97 27.84 -48.21
CA SER A 15 -24.79 27.02 -48.47
C SER A 15 -24.57 26.05 -47.30
N HIS A 16 -25.30 24.93 -47.31
CA HIS A 16 -24.97 23.78 -46.47
C HIS A 16 -23.76 23.02 -47.04
N THR A 17 -22.59 23.67 -47.00
CA THR A 17 -21.30 22.96 -47.05
C THR A 17 -21.11 22.23 -45.73
N THR A 18 -21.43 20.95 -45.71
CA THR A 18 -21.09 20.06 -44.59
C THR A 18 -19.58 19.90 -44.55
N ASN A 19 -18.94 20.55 -43.56
CA ASN A 19 -17.52 20.36 -43.26
C ASN A 19 -17.29 18.93 -42.78
N ASN A 20 -16.99 18.02 -43.72
CA ASN A 20 -16.41 16.72 -43.41
C ASN A 20 -14.97 16.93 -42.93
N ALA A 21 -14.83 17.33 -41.66
CA ALA A 21 -13.57 17.27 -40.96
C ALA A 21 -13.14 15.80 -40.89
N THR A 22 -12.10 15.45 -41.64
CA THR A 22 -11.49 14.12 -41.64
C THR A 22 -10.91 13.83 -40.27
N LYS A 23 -11.66 13.13 -39.41
CA LYS A 23 -11.16 12.63 -38.13
C LYS A 23 -9.88 11.83 -38.41
N SER A 24 -8.75 12.31 -37.90
CA SER A 24 -7.47 11.63 -38.03
C SER A 24 -7.54 10.27 -37.35
N VAL A 25 -7.07 9.23 -38.04
CA VAL A 25 -6.99 7.87 -37.47
C VAL A 25 -6.02 7.90 -36.27
N PRO A 26 -6.41 7.39 -35.09
CA PRO A 26 -5.57 7.41 -33.89
C PRO A 26 -4.29 6.60 -34.10
N LEU A 27 -3.24 6.93 -33.33
CA LEU A 27 -1.91 6.33 -33.48
C LEU A 27 -1.95 4.82 -33.25
N SER A 28 -2.62 4.39 -32.17
CA SER A 28 -2.94 2.99 -31.86
C SER A 28 -3.52 2.24 -33.03
N LYS A 29 -4.67 2.68 -33.57
CA LYS A 29 -5.30 2.00 -34.72
C LYS A 29 -4.35 1.89 -35.92
N ARG A 30 -3.66 2.97 -36.28
CA ARG A 30 -2.75 2.97 -37.44
C ARG A 30 -1.55 2.04 -37.27
N LEU A 31 -1.07 1.86 -36.04
CA LEU A 31 0.17 1.15 -35.75
C LEU A 31 -0.04 -0.32 -35.38
N LEU A 32 -1.07 -0.60 -34.60
CA LEU A 32 -1.34 -1.91 -33.99
C LEU A 32 -2.36 -2.73 -34.80
N PHE A 33 -3.19 -2.07 -35.62
CA PHE A 33 -4.25 -2.71 -36.40
C PHE A 33 -4.22 -2.28 -37.89
N PRO A 34 -3.09 -2.51 -38.60
CA PRO A 34 -2.88 -2.01 -39.97
C PRO A 34 -3.81 -2.62 -41.03
N THR A 35 -4.41 -3.78 -40.71
CA THR A 35 -5.37 -4.51 -41.55
C THR A 35 -6.84 -4.14 -41.27
N ALA A 36 -7.13 -3.44 -40.17
CA ALA A 36 -8.50 -3.07 -39.80
C ALA A 36 -9.08 -1.97 -40.72
N PRO A 37 -10.35 -2.07 -41.15
CA PRO A 37 -10.92 -1.13 -42.10
C PRO A 37 -10.99 0.28 -41.51
N ALA A 38 -10.58 1.28 -42.31
CA ALA A 38 -10.46 2.67 -41.89
C ALA A 38 -11.76 3.24 -41.27
N SER A 39 -12.92 2.76 -41.73
CA SER A 39 -14.26 3.15 -41.28
C SER A 39 -14.70 2.62 -39.92
N SER A 40 -14.13 1.52 -39.42
CA SER A 40 -14.48 0.95 -38.10
C SER A 40 -13.72 1.67 -36.98
N PHE A 41 -14.36 2.54 -36.20
CA PHE A 41 -13.68 3.27 -35.12
C PHE A 41 -13.49 2.41 -33.85
N ASP A 42 -14.17 1.28 -33.76
CA ASP A 42 -14.17 0.41 -32.60
C ASP A 42 -12.93 -0.51 -32.61
N LEU A 43 -12.12 -0.40 -31.56
CA LEU A 43 -10.99 -1.30 -31.31
C LEU A 43 -11.50 -2.56 -30.55
N PRO A 44 -10.86 -3.73 -30.70
CA PRO A 44 -11.19 -4.89 -29.88
C PRO A 44 -10.99 -4.57 -28.39
N PRO A 45 -11.90 -4.95 -27.48
CA PRO A 45 -11.74 -4.68 -26.05
C PRO A 45 -10.48 -5.40 -25.53
N LEU A 46 -9.58 -4.63 -24.91
CA LEU A 46 -8.36 -5.17 -24.31
C LEU A 46 -8.72 -5.81 -22.97
N LEU A 47 -9.32 -5.02 -22.09
CA LEU A 47 -9.93 -5.42 -20.82
C LEU A 47 -11.35 -5.95 -21.02
N LEU A 48 -11.74 -6.97 -20.26
CA LEU A 48 -12.99 -7.71 -20.40
C LEU A 48 -14.02 -7.39 -19.31
N ASN A 49 -13.62 -6.77 -18.19
CA ASN A 49 -14.51 -6.44 -17.08
C ASN A 49 -15.43 -5.24 -17.44
N PRO A 50 -16.77 -5.41 -17.45
CA PRO A 50 -17.71 -4.36 -17.84
C PRO A 50 -17.81 -3.21 -16.81
N LEU A 51 -17.19 -3.32 -15.64
CA LEU A 51 -17.10 -2.24 -14.66
C LEU A 51 -15.99 -1.22 -14.99
N ILE A 52 -15.11 -1.54 -15.95
CA ILE A 52 -13.98 -0.68 -16.32
C ILE A 52 -14.43 0.33 -17.40
N PRO A 53 -14.09 1.63 -17.26
CA PRO A 53 -14.42 2.63 -18.27
C PRO A 53 -13.80 2.30 -19.63
N PRO A 54 -14.55 2.36 -20.75
CA PRO A 54 -14.02 2.05 -22.09
C PRO A 54 -12.91 3.01 -22.53
N GLU A 55 -12.81 4.19 -21.93
CA GLU A 55 -11.71 5.15 -22.10
C GLU A 55 -10.35 4.52 -21.75
N LEU A 56 -10.28 3.67 -20.72
CA LEU A 56 -9.03 3.02 -20.30
C LEU A 56 -8.49 2.06 -21.37
N ASN A 57 -9.37 1.38 -22.12
CA ASN A 57 -8.96 0.56 -23.26
C ASN A 57 -8.26 1.40 -24.34
N ALA A 58 -8.74 2.61 -24.61
CA ALA A 58 -8.11 3.52 -25.58
C ALA A 58 -6.76 4.04 -25.07
N GLU A 59 -6.67 4.44 -23.79
CA GLU A 59 -5.43 4.88 -23.15
C GLU A 59 -4.36 3.77 -23.16
N LEU A 60 -4.73 2.52 -22.86
CA LEU A 60 -3.82 1.37 -22.89
C LEU A 60 -3.32 1.05 -24.31
N TYR A 61 -4.18 1.10 -25.34
CA TYR A 61 -3.71 0.92 -26.72
C TYR A 61 -2.82 2.06 -27.21
N ASP A 62 -3.10 3.31 -26.85
CA ASP A 62 -2.21 4.43 -27.19
C ASP A 62 -0.87 4.33 -26.43
N PHE A 63 -0.87 3.85 -25.18
CA PHE A 63 0.35 3.53 -24.42
C PHE A 63 1.19 2.44 -25.11
N ILE A 64 0.58 1.30 -25.48
CA ILE A 64 1.25 0.22 -26.23
C ILE A 64 1.80 0.77 -27.56
N ALA A 65 1.04 1.59 -28.28
CA ALA A 65 1.47 2.19 -29.53
C ALA A 65 2.66 3.15 -29.38
N LEU A 66 2.69 3.94 -28.31
CA LEU A 66 3.84 4.78 -27.97
C LEU A 66 5.07 3.94 -27.59
N ALA A 67 4.89 2.89 -26.79
CA ALA A 67 5.94 1.96 -26.41
C ALA A 67 6.58 1.26 -27.62
N LEU A 68 5.78 0.63 -28.50
CA LEU A 68 6.30 -0.04 -29.70
C LEU A 68 6.92 0.96 -30.70
N ARG A 69 6.38 2.19 -30.77
CA ARG A 69 6.99 3.27 -31.55
C ARG A 69 8.34 3.72 -31.00
N ALA A 70 8.53 3.75 -29.69
CA ALA A 70 9.78 4.14 -29.05
C ALA A 70 10.82 3.02 -29.07
N PHE A 71 10.42 1.79 -28.74
CA PHE A 71 11.33 0.69 -28.45
C PHE A 71 11.48 -0.35 -29.57
N VAL A 72 10.61 -0.38 -30.58
CA VAL A 72 10.67 -1.35 -31.71
C VAL A 72 10.94 -0.67 -33.05
N GLN A 73 10.14 0.33 -33.44
CA GLN A 73 10.27 0.97 -34.75
C GLN A 73 11.69 1.48 -35.12
N PRO A 74 12.50 2.09 -34.22
CA PRO A 74 13.78 2.70 -34.60
C PRO A 74 14.86 1.72 -35.08
N TRP A 75 14.66 0.42 -34.85
CA TRP A 75 15.54 -0.65 -35.37
C TRP A 75 14.79 -1.61 -36.31
N TRP A 76 13.53 -1.99 -36.03
CA TRP A 76 12.80 -2.93 -36.89
C TRP A 76 12.65 -2.43 -38.33
N THR A 77 12.33 -1.14 -38.51
CA THR A 77 12.18 -0.51 -39.83
C THR A 77 13.46 -0.47 -40.67
N LYS A 78 14.63 -0.67 -40.03
CA LYS A 78 15.94 -0.79 -40.70
C LYS A 78 16.23 -2.21 -41.18
N ILE A 79 15.63 -3.21 -40.53
CA ILE A 79 15.73 -4.63 -40.90
C ILE A 79 14.69 -4.93 -41.98
N THR A 80 13.41 -4.64 -41.70
CA THR A 80 12.29 -4.99 -42.58
C THR A 80 11.41 -3.77 -42.84
N ARG A 81 11.64 -3.11 -43.99
CA ARG A 81 11.03 -1.80 -44.31
C ARG A 81 9.51 -1.82 -44.51
N TYR A 82 8.97 -2.95 -44.95
CA TYR A 82 7.57 -3.08 -45.40
C TYR A 82 6.72 -4.03 -44.54
N ASP A 83 7.32 -4.66 -43.53
CA ASP A 83 6.57 -5.48 -42.60
C ASP A 83 5.69 -4.62 -41.70
N LYS A 84 4.46 -5.09 -41.51
CA LYS A 84 3.43 -4.48 -40.67
C LYS A 84 2.84 -5.46 -39.67
N GLU A 85 3.20 -6.74 -39.72
CA GLU A 85 2.61 -7.80 -38.90
C GLU A 85 3.32 -7.94 -37.55
N PHE A 86 4.61 -7.60 -37.46
CA PHE A 86 5.38 -7.77 -36.23
C PHE A 86 4.84 -6.96 -35.03
N LEU A 87 4.39 -5.72 -35.25
CA LEU A 87 3.84 -4.90 -34.16
C LEU A 87 2.46 -5.38 -33.67
N PRO A 88 1.52 -5.77 -34.55
CA PRO A 88 0.35 -6.56 -34.19
C PRO A 88 0.66 -7.81 -33.35
N ILE A 89 1.65 -8.64 -33.75
CA ILE A 89 2.05 -9.84 -32.99
C ILE A 89 2.48 -9.49 -31.56
N ILE A 90 3.36 -8.49 -31.40
CA ILE A 90 3.77 -8.03 -30.05
C ILE A 90 2.58 -7.44 -29.27
N THR A 91 1.60 -6.84 -29.96
CA THR A 91 0.37 -6.33 -29.33
C THR A 91 -0.53 -7.46 -28.83
N GLU A 92 -0.63 -8.58 -29.56
CA GLU A 92 -1.39 -9.76 -29.17
C GLU A 92 -0.82 -10.38 -27.89
N ILE A 93 0.51 -10.58 -27.83
CA ILE A 93 1.23 -11.07 -26.64
C ILE A 93 1.00 -10.14 -25.43
N LEU A 94 1.15 -8.83 -25.62
CA LEU A 94 0.86 -7.84 -24.56
C LEU A 94 -0.63 -7.84 -24.15
N THR A 95 -1.55 -8.07 -25.09
CA THR A 95 -3.00 -8.17 -24.80
C THR A 95 -3.30 -9.40 -23.94
N HIS A 96 -2.68 -10.55 -24.23
CA HIS A 96 -2.77 -11.74 -23.38
C HIS A 96 -2.23 -11.46 -21.97
N ALA A 97 -1.04 -10.86 -21.87
CA ALA A 97 -0.45 -10.52 -20.58
C ALA A 97 -1.33 -9.60 -19.72
N VAL A 98 -1.94 -8.56 -20.31
CA VAL A 98 -2.83 -7.64 -19.56
C VAL A 98 -4.15 -8.29 -19.18
N ARG A 99 -4.74 -9.17 -20.01
CA ARG A 99 -5.96 -9.92 -19.64
C ARG A 99 -5.73 -10.86 -18.47
N THR A 100 -4.62 -11.59 -18.43
CA THR A 100 -4.32 -12.45 -17.27
C THR A 100 -3.99 -11.63 -16.01
N LEU A 101 -3.42 -10.42 -16.16
CA LEU A 101 -3.28 -9.47 -15.04
C LEU A 101 -4.65 -8.98 -14.53
N GLU A 102 -5.59 -8.65 -15.41
CA GLU A 102 -6.97 -8.27 -15.07
C GLU A 102 -7.68 -9.40 -14.31
N GLU A 103 -7.60 -10.64 -14.80
CA GLU A 103 -8.15 -11.82 -14.14
C GLU A 103 -7.53 -12.04 -12.75
N ARG A 104 -6.20 -11.91 -12.61
CA ARG A 104 -5.51 -12.03 -11.32
C ARG A 104 -5.92 -10.95 -10.34
N LEU A 105 -6.05 -9.70 -10.78
CA LEU A 105 -6.51 -8.59 -9.94
C LEU A 105 -7.97 -8.81 -9.47
N ALA A 106 -8.86 -9.27 -10.38
CA ALA A 106 -10.24 -9.60 -10.02
C ALA A 106 -10.31 -10.75 -9.00
N ASN A 107 -9.49 -11.80 -9.18
CA ASN A 107 -9.39 -12.91 -8.24
C ASN A 107 -8.85 -12.47 -6.86
N ALA A 108 -7.81 -11.64 -6.82
CA ALA A 108 -7.26 -11.10 -5.58
C ALA A 108 -8.23 -10.17 -4.84
N HIS A 109 -9.05 -9.41 -5.58
CA HIS A 109 -10.14 -8.61 -5.00
C HIS A 109 -11.23 -9.51 -4.40
N GLN A 110 -11.70 -10.54 -5.13
CA GLN A 110 -12.74 -11.46 -4.64
C GLN A 110 -12.32 -12.26 -3.38
N LYS A 111 -11.04 -12.59 -3.26
CA LYS A 111 -10.47 -13.25 -2.05
C LYS A 111 -10.25 -12.30 -0.86
N GLY A 112 -10.39 -10.99 -1.07
CA GLY A 112 -10.06 -9.96 -0.06
C GLY A 112 -8.56 -9.72 0.13
N ASP A 113 -7.69 -10.33 -0.66
CA ASP A 113 -6.24 -10.16 -0.55
C ASP A 113 -5.80 -8.75 -0.96
N LEU A 114 -6.50 -8.12 -1.92
CA LEU A 114 -6.31 -6.70 -2.24
C LEU A 114 -6.66 -5.77 -1.05
N ALA A 115 -7.61 -6.14 -0.20
CA ALA A 115 -7.93 -5.37 0.99
C ALA A 115 -6.83 -5.50 2.06
N LYS A 116 -6.27 -6.70 2.25
CA LYS A 116 -5.08 -6.92 3.10
C LYS A 116 -3.88 -6.11 2.59
N LEU A 117 -3.64 -6.12 1.27
CA LEU A 117 -2.58 -5.35 0.66
C LEU A 117 -2.73 -3.85 0.96
N VAL A 118 -3.89 -3.26 0.66
CA VAL A 118 -4.09 -1.80 0.79
C VAL A 118 -4.23 -1.34 2.25
N PHE A 119 -4.88 -2.12 3.12
CA PHE A 119 -5.19 -1.69 4.49
C PHE A 119 -4.29 -2.30 5.57
N ARG A 120 -3.40 -3.24 5.25
CA ARG A 120 -2.41 -3.78 6.20
C ARG A 120 -1.00 -3.67 5.66
N ASP A 121 -0.72 -4.29 4.52
CA ASP A 121 0.66 -4.50 4.06
C ASP A 121 1.31 -3.19 3.58
N VAL A 122 0.61 -2.39 2.76
CA VAL A 122 1.08 -1.06 2.32
C VAL A 122 1.30 -0.10 3.51
N PRO A 123 0.36 0.08 4.47
CA PRO A 123 0.60 0.88 5.67
C PRO A 123 1.78 0.39 6.51
N LEU A 124 1.99 -0.92 6.65
CA LEU A 124 3.14 -1.48 7.37
C LEU A 124 4.47 -1.12 6.67
N VAL A 125 4.56 -1.32 5.35
CA VAL A 125 5.76 -0.97 4.57
C VAL A 125 6.09 0.52 4.68
N VAL A 126 5.08 1.39 4.55
CA VAL A 126 5.27 2.85 4.69
C VAL A 126 5.65 3.23 6.13
N THR A 127 5.02 2.64 7.14
CA THR A 127 5.38 2.86 8.56
C THR A 127 6.84 2.49 8.82
N GLN A 128 7.27 1.32 8.33
CA GLN A 128 8.63 0.84 8.50
C GLN A 128 9.64 1.73 7.76
N HIS A 129 9.31 2.18 6.55
CA HIS A 129 10.09 3.14 5.79
C HIS A 129 10.36 4.46 6.55
N TYR A 130 9.32 5.04 7.15
CA TYR A 130 9.45 6.26 7.96
C TYR A 130 10.32 6.05 9.21
N ARG A 131 10.20 4.88 9.86
CA ARG A 131 11.04 4.50 11.01
C ARG A 131 12.50 4.36 10.63
N ASP A 132 12.78 3.61 9.57
CA ASP A 132 14.15 3.35 9.11
C ASP A 132 14.83 4.63 8.64
N PHE A 133 14.09 5.54 7.99
CA PHE A 133 14.59 6.87 7.63
C PHE A 133 15.04 7.66 8.86
N ARG A 134 14.17 7.79 9.87
CA ARG A 134 14.46 8.51 11.12
C ARG A 134 15.61 7.86 11.90
N ILE A 135 15.63 6.54 11.97
CA ILE A 135 16.69 5.76 12.61
C ILE A 135 18.04 5.98 11.90
N ALA A 136 18.06 5.98 10.56
CA ALA A 136 19.27 6.29 9.79
C ALA A 136 19.73 7.73 10.05
N GLN A 137 18.81 8.70 10.01
CA GLN A 137 19.09 10.12 10.27
C GLN A 137 19.68 10.35 11.67
N CYS A 138 19.14 9.71 12.72
CA CYS A 138 19.69 9.78 14.08
C CYS A 138 21.06 9.08 14.23
N LYS A 139 21.39 8.11 13.37
CA LYS A 139 22.68 7.41 13.38
C LYS A 139 23.79 8.17 12.65
N VAL A 140 23.47 8.97 11.63
CA VAL A 140 24.44 9.79 10.88
C VAL A 140 25.28 10.65 11.82
N ASN A 141 26.58 10.74 11.57
CA ASN A 141 27.58 11.45 12.41
C ASN A 141 27.68 10.96 13.87
N SER A 142 27.06 9.84 14.24
CA SER A 142 27.22 9.22 15.56
C SER A 142 28.26 8.10 15.57
N SER A 143 28.71 7.69 16.76
CA SER A 143 29.58 6.52 16.94
C SER A 143 28.96 5.22 16.38
N TYR A 144 27.63 5.13 16.33
CA TYR A 144 26.90 3.97 15.81
C TYR A 144 26.96 3.83 14.28
N ALA A 145 27.38 4.88 13.55
CA ALA A 145 27.62 4.83 12.10
C ALA A 145 29.05 4.38 11.76
N ALA A 146 29.51 3.30 12.38
CA ALA A 146 30.91 2.84 12.35
C ALA A 146 31.92 3.97 12.67
N GLY A 147 31.69 4.69 13.78
CA GLY A 147 32.51 5.85 14.15
C GLY A 147 32.23 7.12 13.34
N GLY A 148 31.08 7.20 12.66
CA GLY A 148 30.69 8.32 11.80
C GLY A 148 31.14 8.17 10.34
N ALA A 149 31.68 7.01 9.94
CA ALA A 149 32.19 6.76 8.59
C ALA A 149 31.11 6.33 7.57
N LEU A 150 29.97 5.80 8.02
CA LEU A 150 28.87 5.41 7.12
C LEU A 150 28.02 6.61 6.70
N SER A 151 27.73 6.71 5.40
CA SER A 151 26.81 7.69 4.85
C SER A 151 25.36 7.39 5.25
N PHE A 152 24.49 8.41 5.15
CA PHE A 152 23.05 8.25 5.36
C PHE A 152 22.47 7.11 4.51
N SER A 153 22.79 7.09 3.21
CA SER A 153 22.28 6.07 2.27
C SER A 153 22.75 4.66 2.64
N ALA A 154 24.02 4.49 3.04
CA ALA A 154 24.52 3.20 3.52
C ALA A 154 23.82 2.72 4.81
N LEU A 155 23.50 3.63 5.74
CA LEU A 155 22.76 3.32 6.97
C LEU A 155 21.29 2.97 6.68
N PHE A 156 20.67 3.66 5.73
CA PHE A 156 19.30 3.41 5.31
C PHE A 156 19.18 2.09 4.55
N HIS A 157 20.02 1.86 3.54
CA HIS A 157 20.09 0.60 2.80
C HIS A 157 20.42 -0.59 3.71
N ALA A 158 21.26 -0.43 4.73
CA ALA A 158 21.51 -1.48 5.72
C ALA A 158 20.29 -1.77 6.63
N SER A 159 19.31 -0.86 6.69
CA SER A 159 18.06 -1.04 7.44
C SER A 159 16.94 -1.61 6.56
N GLN A 160 16.87 -1.20 5.28
CA GLN A 160 15.94 -1.72 4.27
C GLN A 160 16.65 -2.45 3.13
N SER A 161 17.48 -3.44 3.44
CA SER A 161 18.29 -4.12 2.43
C SER A 161 17.43 -4.89 1.43
N HIS A 162 17.51 -4.52 0.15
CA HIS A 162 16.70 -5.10 -0.92
C HIS A 162 17.58 -5.57 -2.08
N ILE A 163 17.41 -6.82 -2.54
CA ILE A 163 18.27 -7.42 -3.59
C ILE A 163 18.31 -6.59 -4.89
N ALA A 164 17.18 -5.97 -5.24
CA ALA A 164 17.04 -5.17 -6.45
C ALA A 164 17.57 -3.73 -6.36
N VAL A 165 17.96 -3.26 -5.17
CA VAL A 165 18.38 -1.85 -4.96
C VAL A 165 19.77 -1.84 -4.35
N LYS A 166 20.69 -1.14 -4.99
CA LYS A 166 22.06 -1.00 -4.50
C LYS A 166 22.16 0.06 -3.39
N PRO A 167 23.26 0.10 -2.62
CA PRO A 167 23.51 1.14 -1.61
C PRO A 167 23.64 2.58 -2.13
N ASP A 168 23.65 2.78 -3.45
CA ASP A 168 23.64 4.08 -4.14
C ASP A 168 22.25 4.45 -4.68
N GLY A 169 21.23 3.64 -4.39
CA GLY A 169 19.86 3.81 -4.90
C GLY A 169 19.66 3.41 -6.37
N GLU A 170 20.64 2.81 -7.05
CA GLU A 170 20.41 2.24 -8.38
C GLU A 170 19.61 0.93 -8.32
N ILE A 171 18.69 0.75 -9.28
CA ILE A 171 18.00 -0.54 -9.48
C ILE A 171 18.88 -1.50 -10.27
N ASP A 172 18.99 -2.74 -9.78
CA ASP A 172 19.46 -3.86 -10.58
C ASP A 172 18.43 -4.24 -11.64
N SER A 173 18.77 -3.99 -12.91
CA SER A 173 17.92 -4.33 -14.05
C SER A 173 17.80 -5.84 -14.27
N ASP A 174 18.73 -6.65 -13.78
CA ASP A 174 18.68 -8.11 -13.95
C ASP A 174 17.66 -8.75 -13.00
N TYR A 175 17.45 -8.19 -11.80
CA TYR A 175 16.31 -8.53 -10.95
C TYR A 175 14.97 -8.23 -11.65
N VAL A 176 14.83 -7.04 -12.24
CA VAL A 176 13.60 -6.66 -12.95
C VAL A 176 13.38 -7.54 -14.20
N ARG A 177 14.45 -7.90 -14.93
CA ARG A 177 14.36 -8.91 -16.01
C ARG A 177 13.85 -10.25 -15.49
N PHE A 178 14.41 -10.74 -14.38
CA PHE A 178 14.01 -12.01 -13.78
C PHE A 178 12.53 -12.02 -13.40
N LEU A 179 12.04 -10.97 -12.73
CA LEU A 179 10.62 -10.82 -12.40
C LEU A 179 9.74 -10.79 -13.64
N VAL A 180 10.07 -9.96 -14.64
CA VAL A 180 9.27 -9.83 -15.87
C VAL A 180 9.26 -11.15 -16.66
N ASP A 181 10.36 -11.89 -16.72
CA ASP A 181 10.43 -13.20 -17.39
C ASP A 181 9.47 -14.21 -16.75
N HIS A 182 9.44 -14.28 -15.41
CA HIS A 182 8.52 -15.18 -14.68
C HIS A 182 7.06 -14.73 -14.73
N ILE A 183 6.79 -13.42 -14.71
CA ILE A 183 5.45 -12.86 -14.92
C ILE A 183 4.94 -13.24 -16.33
N LEU A 184 5.78 -13.06 -17.36
CA LEU A 184 5.43 -13.45 -18.74
C LEU A 184 5.22 -14.96 -18.87
N LYS A 185 6.07 -15.80 -18.26
CA LYS A 185 5.89 -17.27 -18.20
C LYS A 185 4.54 -17.69 -17.60
N THR A 186 4.03 -16.87 -16.70
CA THR A 186 2.83 -17.12 -15.91
C THR A 186 1.56 -16.54 -16.55
N CYS A 187 1.69 -15.47 -17.33
CA CYS A 187 0.57 -14.83 -18.04
C CYS A 187 0.38 -15.31 -19.49
N LEU A 188 1.43 -15.79 -20.15
CA LEU A 188 1.36 -16.14 -21.58
C LEU A 188 0.95 -17.60 -21.80
N PRO A 189 0.11 -17.89 -22.81
CA PRO A 189 -0.11 -19.25 -23.27
C PRO A 189 1.18 -19.81 -23.90
N LYS A 190 1.32 -21.14 -23.97
CA LYS A 190 2.53 -21.80 -24.49
C LYS A 190 2.91 -21.31 -25.90
N GLN A 191 1.90 -21.07 -26.73
CA GLN A 191 2.05 -20.56 -28.09
C GLN A 191 2.83 -19.23 -28.17
N ASP A 192 2.63 -18.35 -27.18
CA ASP A 192 3.26 -17.03 -27.11
C ASP A 192 4.53 -17.03 -26.26
N TRP A 193 4.65 -17.99 -25.33
CA TRP A 193 5.81 -18.16 -24.47
C TRP A 193 6.96 -18.92 -25.14
N ASP A 194 6.68 -19.99 -25.88
CA ASP A 194 7.70 -20.86 -26.47
C ASP A 194 8.64 -20.12 -27.46
N PRO A 195 8.16 -19.18 -28.32
CA PRO A 195 9.00 -18.38 -29.21
C PRO A 195 9.97 -17.45 -28.45
N GLU A 196 11.26 -17.79 -28.48
CA GLU A 196 12.31 -17.01 -27.82
C GLU A 196 12.46 -15.56 -28.33
N PRO A 197 12.42 -15.26 -29.65
CA PRO A 197 12.65 -13.90 -30.13
C PRO A 197 11.61 -12.90 -29.61
N GLU A 198 10.33 -13.26 -29.74
CA GLU A 198 9.18 -12.48 -29.29
C GLU A 198 9.22 -12.30 -27.77
N ARG A 199 9.42 -13.40 -27.02
CA ARG A 199 9.56 -13.39 -25.55
C ARG A 199 10.63 -12.42 -25.07
N VAL A 200 11.84 -12.49 -25.65
CA VAL A 200 12.96 -11.59 -25.28
C VAL A 200 12.65 -10.14 -25.63
N ILE A 201 12.01 -9.88 -26.76
CA ILE A 201 11.64 -8.53 -27.20
C ILE A 201 10.56 -7.94 -26.28
N VAL A 202 9.49 -8.68 -25.97
CA VAL A 202 8.44 -8.27 -25.02
C VAL A 202 9.04 -7.99 -23.64
N ARG A 203 9.87 -8.89 -23.11
CA ARG A 203 10.57 -8.70 -21.83
C ARG A 203 11.39 -7.41 -21.82
N GLU A 204 12.24 -7.18 -22.81
CA GLU A 204 13.09 -5.98 -22.85
C GLU A 204 12.29 -4.69 -23.10
N ILE A 205 11.11 -4.74 -23.73
CA ILE A 205 10.19 -3.59 -23.82
C ILE A 205 9.63 -3.28 -22.43
N VAL A 206 9.06 -4.28 -21.75
CA VAL A 206 8.47 -4.12 -20.41
C VAL A 206 9.52 -3.67 -19.39
N VAL A 207 10.71 -4.27 -19.37
CA VAL A 207 11.81 -3.88 -18.47
C VAL A 207 12.26 -2.44 -18.73
N LYS A 208 12.35 -1.98 -19.99
CA LYS A 208 12.72 -0.58 -20.29
C LYS A 208 11.68 0.41 -19.78
N ILE A 209 10.38 0.11 -20.00
CA ILE A 209 9.26 0.91 -19.48
C ILE A 209 9.32 0.97 -17.96
N VAL A 210 9.41 -0.19 -17.30
CA VAL A 210 9.38 -0.30 -15.84
C VAL A 210 10.58 0.41 -15.20
N VAL A 211 11.81 0.13 -15.64
CA VAL A 211 13.02 0.70 -15.03
C VAL A 211 13.20 2.19 -15.38
N LYS A 212 13.00 2.58 -16.64
CA LYS A 212 13.29 3.96 -17.08
C LYS A 212 12.12 4.91 -16.93
N ASP A 213 10.93 4.51 -17.37
CA ASP A 213 9.78 5.41 -17.45
C ASP A 213 8.94 5.40 -16.17
N ILE A 214 8.77 4.24 -15.52
CA ILE A 214 7.98 4.10 -14.28
C ILE A 214 8.86 4.41 -13.07
N PHE A 215 9.81 3.53 -12.71
CA PHE A 215 10.66 3.72 -11.52
C PHE A 215 11.48 5.01 -11.56
N GLY A 216 11.95 5.41 -12.75
CA GLY A 216 12.63 6.68 -12.96
C GLY A 216 11.80 7.93 -12.60
N LYS A 217 10.46 7.83 -12.58
CA LYS A 217 9.53 8.90 -12.21
C LYS A 217 8.90 8.72 -10.83
N ILE A 218 8.37 7.54 -10.51
CA ILE A 218 7.61 7.34 -9.26
C ILE A 218 8.45 7.39 -7.98
N THR A 219 9.79 7.36 -8.13
CA THR A 219 10.75 7.57 -7.03
C THR A 219 11.18 9.04 -6.88
N GLN A 220 10.79 9.92 -7.81
CA GLN A 220 11.12 11.34 -7.73
C GLN A 220 10.28 12.02 -6.65
N PRO A 221 10.88 12.79 -5.72
CA PRO A 221 10.16 13.51 -4.67
C PRO A 221 8.99 14.34 -5.19
N TRP A 222 9.22 15.16 -6.21
CA TRP A 222 8.19 16.01 -6.81
C TRP A 222 7.01 15.22 -7.38
N PHE A 223 7.25 14.00 -7.86
CA PHE A 223 6.20 13.15 -8.41
C PHE A 223 5.33 12.59 -7.29
N ILE A 224 5.94 12.15 -6.19
CA ILE A 224 5.24 11.67 -4.99
C ILE A 224 4.43 12.82 -4.35
N GLU A 225 5.04 13.99 -4.11
CA GLU A 225 4.35 15.17 -3.59
C GLU A 225 3.17 15.59 -4.48
N LYS A 226 3.38 15.61 -5.81
CA LYS A 226 2.32 15.90 -6.78
C LYS A 226 1.19 14.87 -6.75
N MET A 227 1.52 13.57 -6.67
CA MET A 227 0.51 12.52 -6.54
C MET A 227 -0.31 12.70 -5.26
N ILE A 228 0.34 12.93 -4.11
CA ILE A 228 -0.35 13.22 -2.84
C ILE A 228 -1.28 14.44 -3.00
N LEU A 229 -0.80 15.52 -3.61
CA LEU A 229 -1.58 16.74 -3.84
C LEU A 229 -2.80 16.49 -4.75
N GLU A 230 -2.63 15.78 -5.87
CA GLU A 230 -3.71 15.44 -6.80
C GLU A 230 -4.76 14.52 -6.15
N GLN A 231 -4.34 13.54 -5.33
CA GLN A 231 -5.27 12.70 -4.56
C GLN A 231 -6.07 13.52 -3.55
N LEU A 232 -5.42 14.39 -2.78
CA LEU A 232 -6.06 15.24 -1.78
C LEU A 232 -7.00 16.29 -2.41
N MET A 233 -6.62 16.86 -3.56
CA MET A 233 -7.46 17.82 -4.30
C MET A 233 -8.60 17.17 -5.07
N SER A 234 -8.49 15.88 -5.43
CA SER A 234 -9.60 15.13 -6.04
C SER A 234 -10.72 14.80 -5.05
N ILE A 235 -10.50 14.97 -3.74
CA ILE A 235 -11.57 14.95 -2.74
C ILE A 235 -12.43 16.22 -2.96
N PRO A 236 -13.76 16.13 -3.20
CA PRO A 236 -14.58 17.28 -3.55
C PRO A 236 -14.60 18.35 -2.45
N SER A 237 -13.74 19.36 -2.59
CA SER A 237 -13.64 20.50 -1.67
C SER A 237 -14.81 21.45 -1.90
N HIS A 238 -15.90 21.16 -1.19
CA HIS A 238 -17.18 21.87 -1.30
C HIS A 238 -17.18 23.25 -0.59
N VAL A 239 -16.23 24.13 -0.90
CA VAL A 239 -16.36 25.61 -0.77
C VAL A 239 -15.42 26.27 -1.79
N LYS A 240 -15.98 27.01 -2.75
CA LYS A 240 -15.22 28.06 -3.44
C LYS A 240 -15.22 29.30 -2.55
N PRO A 241 -14.07 29.84 -2.13
CA PRO A 241 -14.04 31.15 -1.49
C PRO A 241 -14.45 32.20 -2.53
N LYS A 242 -15.37 33.08 -2.16
CA LYS A 242 -15.76 34.25 -2.96
C LYS A 242 -15.13 35.48 -2.31
N ASP A 243 -14.34 36.22 -3.07
CA ASP A 243 -13.56 37.35 -2.56
C ASP A 243 -14.42 38.36 -1.79
N THR A 244 -14.13 38.51 -0.50
CA THR A 244 -14.49 39.70 0.28
C THR A 244 -13.52 39.86 1.45
N LEU A 245 -12.89 41.03 1.57
CA LEU A 245 -12.11 41.41 2.74
C LEU A 245 -13.02 41.44 3.99
N SER A 246 -12.68 40.68 5.03
CA SER A 246 -12.97 41.09 6.41
C SER A 246 -12.15 40.34 7.45
N HIS A 247 -11.53 41.15 8.31
CA HIS A 247 -11.06 40.93 9.68
C HIS A 247 -11.08 39.51 10.28
N SER A 248 -9.94 39.19 10.90
CA SER A 248 -9.85 38.24 12.00
C SER A 248 -10.93 38.49 13.06
N ASN A 249 -11.61 37.42 13.47
CA ASN A 249 -12.28 37.36 14.76
C ASN A 249 -12.50 35.90 15.18
N GLY A 250 -11.90 35.54 16.32
CA GLY A 250 -12.44 34.62 17.34
C GLY A 250 -12.90 33.22 16.92
N LEU A 251 -12.32 32.22 17.59
CA LEU A 251 -12.95 30.92 17.84
C LEU A 251 -14.45 31.11 18.14
N SER A 252 -15.33 30.61 17.27
CA SER A 252 -16.76 30.65 17.54
C SER A 252 -17.04 29.88 18.83
N LEU A 253 -17.62 30.58 19.80
CA LEU A 253 -18.00 30.02 21.10
C LEU A 253 -18.93 28.82 20.92
N HIS A 254 -19.69 28.76 19.82
CA HIS A 254 -20.50 27.62 19.42
C HIS A 254 -19.66 26.37 19.06
N THR A 255 -18.50 26.52 18.43
CA THR A 255 -17.59 25.40 18.12
C THR A 255 -16.91 24.88 19.39
N LEU A 256 -16.53 25.78 20.30
CA LEU A 256 -16.03 25.40 21.63
C LEU A 256 -17.11 24.67 22.44
N ILE A 257 -18.35 25.17 22.44
CA ILE A 257 -19.49 24.48 23.09
C ILE A 257 -19.73 23.12 22.47
N VAL A 258 -19.78 22.98 21.15
CA VAL A 258 -19.98 21.68 20.50
C VAL A 258 -18.84 20.71 20.85
N PHE A 259 -17.58 21.16 20.81
CA PHE A 259 -16.44 20.32 21.23
C PHE A 259 -16.53 19.91 22.71
N VAL A 260 -16.82 20.84 23.61
CA VAL A 260 -16.97 20.55 25.05
C VAL A 260 -18.16 19.62 25.31
N LEU A 261 -19.29 19.79 24.61
CA LEU A 261 -20.43 18.89 24.72
C LEU A 261 -20.12 17.50 24.16
N THR A 262 -19.43 17.38 23.02
CA THR A 262 -18.99 16.10 22.47
C THR A 262 -17.99 15.40 23.39
N LEU A 263 -17.07 16.15 24.02
CA LEU A 263 -16.12 15.64 25.00
C LEU A 263 -16.82 15.19 26.30
N ILE A 264 -17.77 15.97 26.82
CA ILE A 264 -18.61 15.58 27.95
C ILE A 264 -19.44 14.34 27.62
N GLN A 265 -19.94 14.23 26.39
CA GLN A 265 -20.75 13.09 25.95
C GLN A 265 -19.89 11.83 25.73
N SER A 266 -18.64 11.94 25.27
CA SER A 266 -17.71 10.80 25.20
C SER A 266 -17.25 10.36 26.59
N ILE A 267 -16.95 11.29 27.50
CA ILE A 267 -16.63 11.00 28.90
C ILE A 267 -17.82 10.33 29.60
N SER A 268 -19.04 10.82 29.37
CA SER A 268 -20.27 10.22 29.92
C SER A 268 -20.51 8.82 29.38
N GLY A 269 -20.29 8.60 28.07
CA GLY A 269 -20.31 7.28 27.43
C GLY A 269 -19.26 6.32 28.00
N ALA A 270 -18.03 6.79 28.21
CA ALA A 270 -16.95 6.01 28.82
C ALA A 270 -17.25 5.67 30.29
N CYS A 271 -17.78 6.60 31.08
CA CYS A 271 -18.25 6.35 32.44
C CYS A 271 -19.40 5.34 32.49
N LEU A 272 -20.36 5.42 31.57
CA LEU A 272 -21.43 4.43 31.44
C LEU A 272 -20.87 3.05 31.08
N ALA A 273 -19.95 2.97 30.12
CA ALA A 273 -19.27 1.72 29.75
C ALA A 273 -18.50 1.12 30.94
N LEU A 274 -17.80 1.94 31.74
CA LEU A 274 -17.14 1.52 32.98
C LEU A 274 -18.13 1.03 34.03
N VAL A 275 -19.28 1.69 34.19
CA VAL A 275 -20.35 1.24 35.11
C VAL A 275 -20.98 -0.08 34.64
N TYR A 276 -21.15 -0.29 33.33
CA TYR A 276 -21.60 -1.56 32.78
C TYR A 276 -20.55 -2.66 32.96
N ALA A 277 -19.28 -2.41 32.65
CA ALA A 277 -18.19 -3.35 32.87
C ALA A 277 -18.04 -3.72 34.35
N TYR A 278 -18.13 -2.75 35.27
CA TYR A 278 -18.14 -2.98 36.71
C TYR A 278 -19.36 -3.82 37.15
N ARG A 279 -20.57 -3.52 36.65
CA ARG A 279 -21.76 -4.32 36.94
C ARG A 279 -21.62 -5.76 36.43
N GLN A 280 -21.10 -5.94 35.22
CA GLN A 280 -20.86 -7.26 34.64
C GLN A 280 -19.84 -8.04 35.47
N LEU A 281 -18.72 -7.41 35.84
CA LEU A 281 -17.70 -8.00 36.70
C LEU A 281 -18.24 -8.38 38.09
N VAL A 282 -19.11 -7.55 38.69
CA VAL A 282 -19.80 -7.89 39.95
C VAL A 282 -20.78 -9.04 39.79
N ILE A 283 -21.48 -9.15 38.65
CA ILE A 283 -22.35 -10.30 38.34
C ILE A 283 -21.52 -11.56 38.16
N THR A 284 -20.46 -11.53 37.36
CA THR A 284 -19.54 -12.65 37.15
C THR A 284 -18.89 -13.10 38.45
N ILE A 285 -18.44 -12.18 39.32
CA ILE A 285 -17.92 -12.53 40.66
C ILE A 285 -19.01 -13.19 41.52
N LYS A 286 -20.27 -12.73 41.45
CA LYS A 286 -21.39 -13.37 42.16
C LYS A 286 -21.72 -14.76 41.60
N GLU A 287 -21.70 -14.95 40.29
CA GLU A 287 -21.91 -16.25 39.66
C GLU A 287 -20.80 -17.23 40.03
N VAL A 288 -19.52 -16.82 39.90
CA VAL A 288 -18.35 -17.62 40.32
C VAL A 288 -18.43 -17.97 41.81
N ASN A 289 -18.79 -17.02 42.69
CA ASN A 289 -18.96 -17.31 44.12
C ASN A 289 -20.17 -18.21 44.41
N HIS A 290 -21.27 -18.12 43.65
CA HIS A 290 -22.38 -19.08 43.76
C HIS A 290 -21.98 -20.48 43.29
N HIS A 291 -21.17 -20.59 42.23
CA HIS A 291 -20.69 -21.88 41.73
C HIS A 291 -19.67 -22.51 42.70
N ALA A 292 -18.81 -21.70 43.34
CA ALA A 292 -17.92 -22.13 44.41
C ALA A 292 -18.67 -22.56 45.70
N GLY A 293 -19.85 -22.01 45.96
CA GLY A 293 -20.66 -22.30 47.15
C GLY A 293 -21.58 -23.52 47.06
N THR A 294 -21.59 -24.27 45.95
CA THR A 294 -22.55 -25.38 45.70
C THR A 294 -21.89 -26.76 45.56
N THR A 295 -20.75 -26.95 46.21
CA THR A 295 -20.11 -28.26 46.48
C THR A 295 -19.79 -28.22 47.99
N GLU A 296 -20.38 -28.97 48.92
CA GLU A 296 -21.02 -30.30 48.93
C GLU A 296 -22.39 -30.20 49.68
N THR A 297 -23.39 -31.09 49.69
CA THR A 297 -23.42 -32.57 49.77
C THR A 297 -24.87 -33.03 49.57
N HIS A 298 -25.18 -34.08 48.79
CA HIS A 298 -25.93 -35.28 49.24
C HIS A 298 -26.29 -36.28 48.11
N SER A 299 -26.00 -37.54 48.42
CA SER A 299 -26.28 -38.82 47.75
C SER A 299 -27.63 -39.01 47.02
N THR A 300 -27.62 -39.73 45.88
CA THR A 300 -28.53 -40.88 45.60
C THR A 300 -27.99 -41.78 44.46
N GLN A 301 -27.69 -43.04 44.80
CA GLN A 301 -27.73 -44.31 44.03
C GLN A 301 -27.25 -44.39 42.56
N VAL A 302 -26.37 -45.37 42.31
CA VAL A 302 -25.96 -45.87 40.97
C VAL A 302 -26.21 -47.39 40.89
N PRO A 303 -26.80 -47.93 39.80
CA PRO A 303 -26.92 -49.37 39.58
C PRO A 303 -25.65 -49.98 38.96
N VAL A 304 -25.41 -51.25 39.27
CA VAL A 304 -24.25 -52.07 38.91
C VAL A 304 -24.15 -52.35 37.39
N THR A 305 -22.93 -52.37 36.80
CA THR A 305 -22.38 -53.51 35.99
C THR A 305 -20.96 -53.23 35.42
N ASN A 306 -19.99 -54.04 35.90
CA ASN A 306 -18.75 -54.58 35.30
C ASN A 306 -17.73 -53.72 34.51
N LEU A 307 -16.49 -53.70 35.04
CA LEU A 307 -15.21 -53.56 34.33
C LEU A 307 -14.20 -54.60 34.90
N PRO A 308 -13.21 -55.10 34.14
CA PRO A 308 -12.28 -56.15 34.57
C PRO A 308 -11.02 -55.62 35.31
N PRO A 309 -10.25 -56.48 36.01
CA PRO A 309 -9.25 -56.06 37.00
C PRO A 309 -7.80 -55.91 36.47
N PRO A 310 -6.93 -55.15 37.17
CA PRO A 310 -5.49 -55.07 36.92
C PRO A 310 -4.65 -56.11 37.71
N PRO A 311 -3.41 -56.42 37.29
CA PRO A 311 -2.49 -57.36 37.95
C PRO A 311 -1.68 -56.75 39.12
N PRO A 312 -0.99 -57.58 39.97
CA PRO A 312 -0.52 -57.18 41.31
C PRO A 312 0.96 -56.73 41.41
N PRO A 313 1.38 -56.15 42.57
CA PRO A 313 2.75 -55.66 42.83
C PRO A 313 3.59 -56.58 43.75
N LEU A 314 4.86 -56.18 44.00
CA LEU A 314 5.81 -56.46 45.12
C LEU A 314 7.23 -56.86 44.65
N PRO A 315 8.31 -56.79 45.46
CA PRO A 315 8.47 -56.15 46.80
C PRO A 315 9.73 -55.22 46.93
N ASP A 316 9.92 -54.73 48.16
CA ASP A 316 10.98 -53.85 48.69
C ASP A 316 12.44 -54.37 48.63
N ILE A 317 13.42 -53.49 48.92
CA ILE A 317 14.47 -53.73 49.93
C ILE A 317 15.12 -52.41 50.46
N ASP A 318 15.39 -52.48 51.74
CA ASP A 318 15.88 -51.52 52.75
C ASP A 318 17.24 -50.78 52.57
N SER A 319 17.21 -49.48 52.92
CA SER A 319 18.03 -48.69 53.88
C SER A 319 19.60 -48.65 53.95
N VAL A 320 20.15 -47.39 53.91
CA VAL A 320 21.07 -46.74 54.92
C VAL A 320 22.59 -47.13 54.95
N PRO A 321 23.60 -46.26 55.32
CA PRO A 321 23.82 -44.79 55.15
C PRO A 321 25.35 -44.34 54.99
N VAL A 322 25.67 -43.03 55.19
CA VAL A 322 26.99 -42.46 55.63
C VAL A 322 28.16 -42.47 54.57
N SER A 323 29.12 -41.52 54.42
CA SER A 323 29.72 -40.46 55.28
C SER A 323 30.39 -39.28 54.50
N ARG A 324 30.45 -38.10 55.15
CA ARG A 324 31.54 -37.08 55.28
C ARG A 324 32.44 -36.56 54.11
N THR A 325 32.76 -35.28 54.26
CA THR A 325 33.75 -34.36 53.61
C THR A 325 35.22 -34.69 54.00
N PRO A 326 36.32 -33.93 53.63
CA PRO A 326 36.42 -32.55 53.07
C PRO A 326 37.56 -32.24 52.05
N SER A 327 37.56 -30.97 51.55
CA SER A 327 38.70 -30.06 51.18
C SER A 327 39.86 -30.57 50.27
N GLU A 328 40.80 -29.77 49.74
CA GLU A 328 41.27 -28.40 50.04
C GLU A 328 42.02 -27.75 48.84
N TYR A 329 42.37 -26.45 48.92
CA TYR A 329 43.22 -25.65 47.99
C TYR A 329 42.65 -25.35 46.57
N SER A 330 42.95 -24.22 45.89
CA SER A 330 43.52 -22.90 46.28
C SER A 330 43.09 -21.80 45.27
N ALA A 331 43.72 -20.61 45.33
CA ALA A 331 43.53 -19.43 44.45
C ALA A 331 44.92 -18.85 44.05
N PRO A 332 45.12 -17.58 43.57
CA PRO A 332 44.18 -16.53 43.11
C PRO A 332 44.59 -15.76 41.81
N SER A 333 43.70 -14.91 41.26
CA SER A 333 43.98 -13.46 41.04
C SER A 333 42.77 -12.63 40.56
N VAL A 334 42.33 -11.70 41.41
CA VAL A 334 41.87 -10.30 41.14
C VAL A 334 41.36 -9.99 39.71
N LYS A 335 40.05 -9.95 39.44
CA LYS A 335 39.10 -8.82 39.64
C LYS A 335 39.50 -7.47 39.02
N HIS A 336 38.70 -6.99 38.06
CA HIS A 336 38.02 -5.70 38.21
C HIS A 336 36.65 -5.76 37.53
N SER A 337 35.63 -5.24 38.22
CA SER A 337 34.23 -5.30 37.79
C SER A 337 33.78 -3.96 37.20
N VAL A 338 33.03 -3.99 36.10
CA VAL A 338 32.05 -2.94 35.77
C VAL A 338 30.77 -3.64 35.29
N SER A 339 29.63 -3.14 35.75
CA SER A 339 28.31 -3.75 35.60
C SER A 339 27.78 -3.73 34.16
N SER A 340 27.48 -4.91 33.61
CA SER A 340 26.64 -5.07 32.42
C SER A 340 25.20 -5.37 32.81
N SER A 341 24.30 -4.43 32.53
CA SER A 341 22.85 -4.66 32.61
C SER A 341 22.43 -5.54 31.44
N SER A 342 22.12 -6.82 31.69
CA SER A 342 21.71 -7.77 30.66
C SER A 342 20.29 -7.45 30.13
N SER A 343 20.20 -6.71 29.03
CA SER A 343 19.00 -6.72 28.18
C SER A 343 19.06 -7.93 27.26
N ASN A 344 18.07 -8.81 27.34
CA ASN A 344 18.04 -10.08 26.61
C ASN A 344 18.14 -9.87 25.09
N PHE A 345 19.24 -10.36 24.51
CA PHE A 345 19.31 -10.66 23.09
C PHE A 345 18.43 -11.90 22.83
N LEU A 346 17.49 -11.80 21.89
CA LEU A 346 16.88 -12.95 21.24
C LEU A 346 17.43 -13.04 19.82
N GLU A 347 18.26 -14.05 19.61
CA GLU A 347 18.83 -14.44 18.33
C GLU A 347 17.77 -15.22 17.52
N PRO A 348 17.49 -14.87 16.26
CA PRO A 348 16.46 -15.54 15.48
C PRO A 348 17.01 -16.82 14.82
N THR A 349 16.81 -17.98 15.47
CA THR A 349 17.00 -19.29 14.82
C THR A 349 15.94 -19.55 13.75
N PRO A 350 16.26 -20.29 12.67
CA PRO A 350 15.42 -20.39 11.48
C PRO A 350 14.22 -21.34 11.68
N HIS A 351 13.03 -20.87 11.34
CA HIS A 351 11.82 -21.70 11.33
C HIS A 351 11.66 -22.43 9.99
N SER A 352 11.65 -23.76 10.04
CA SER A 352 11.14 -24.62 8.96
C SER A 352 9.61 -24.69 9.02
N PRO A 353 8.91 -24.91 7.89
CA PRO A 353 7.45 -24.79 7.82
C PRO A 353 6.75 -26.03 8.39
N SER A 354 5.75 -25.82 9.25
CA SER A 354 4.85 -26.88 9.70
C SER A 354 3.40 -26.40 9.77
N SER A 355 2.66 -26.78 8.73
CA SER A 355 1.27 -27.23 8.79
C SER A 355 0.24 -26.39 9.56
N ASP A 356 -0.44 -25.53 8.79
CA ASP A 356 -1.90 -25.49 8.69
C ASP A 356 -2.69 -26.20 9.82
N LEU A 357 -3.05 -25.42 10.85
CA LEU A 357 -4.12 -25.73 11.78
C LEU A 357 -5.05 -24.53 11.84
N THR A 358 -6.33 -24.78 11.59
CA THR A 358 -7.36 -23.77 11.35
C THR A 358 -7.61 -22.94 12.61
N GLN A 359 -6.92 -21.81 12.72
CA GLN A 359 -7.21 -20.80 13.73
C GLN A 359 -8.58 -20.18 13.38
N PRO A 360 -9.53 -20.05 14.33
CA PRO A 360 -10.83 -19.48 14.03
C PRO A 360 -10.66 -18.04 13.53
N ASP A 361 -11.28 -17.71 12.39
CA ASP A 361 -11.12 -16.43 11.69
C ASP A 361 -11.34 -15.24 12.65
N LEU A 362 -10.23 -14.65 13.10
CA LEU A 362 -10.29 -13.36 13.78
C LEU A 362 -10.78 -12.32 12.76
N PRO A 363 -11.69 -11.39 13.14
CA PRO A 363 -12.10 -10.32 12.24
C PRO A 363 -10.86 -9.57 11.70
N PRO A 364 -10.78 -9.31 10.39
CA PRO A 364 -9.62 -8.61 9.84
C PRO A 364 -9.67 -7.14 10.26
N ASP A 365 -8.76 -6.74 11.14
CA ASP A 365 -8.58 -5.36 11.58
C ASP A 365 -7.93 -4.53 10.46
N TYR A 366 -8.77 -3.91 9.62
CA TYR A 366 -8.33 -3.05 8.52
C TYR A 366 -8.18 -1.59 8.96
N ALA A 367 -8.52 -1.26 10.21
CA ALA A 367 -8.53 0.11 10.71
C ALA A 367 -7.24 0.49 11.45
N SER A 368 -6.58 -0.44 12.14
CA SER A 368 -5.41 -0.12 12.96
C SER A 368 -4.16 0.26 12.16
N TYR A 369 -3.83 -0.44 11.07
CA TYR A 369 -2.62 -0.16 10.30
C TYR A 369 -2.67 1.20 9.55
N PRO A 370 -3.79 1.65 8.96
CA PRO A 370 -3.91 3.00 8.43
C PRO A 370 -3.79 4.08 9.52
N LEU A 371 -4.26 3.82 10.74
CA LEU A 371 -4.06 4.73 11.87
C LEU A 371 -2.58 4.74 12.33
N LEU A 372 -1.91 3.60 12.34
CA LEU A 372 -0.49 3.45 12.67
C LEU A 372 0.41 4.24 11.70
N VAL A 373 0.15 4.14 10.39
CA VAL A 373 0.96 4.90 9.42
C VAL A 373 0.69 6.41 9.53
N ILE A 374 -0.54 6.84 9.85
CA ILE A 374 -0.85 8.24 10.12
C ILE A 374 -0.15 8.75 11.39
N SER A 375 -0.13 7.96 12.49
CA SER A 375 0.55 8.37 13.72
C SER A 375 2.07 8.45 13.52
N GLU A 376 2.65 7.51 12.77
CA GLU A 376 4.07 7.51 12.42
C GLU A 376 4.43 8.70 11.51
N ILE A 377 3.73 8.90 10.38
CA ILE A 377 4.00 9.98 9.40
C ILE A 377 4.09 11.34 10.11
N PHE A 378 3.08 11.68 10.92
CA PHE A 378 3.01 12.98 11.61
C PHE A 378 3.67 13.00 13.00
N ASN A 379 4.36 11.91 13.40
CA ASN A 379 4.99 11.74 14.70
C ASN A 379 4.05 12.10 15.87
N MET A 380 2.81 11.59 15.81
CA MET A 380 1.75 11.88 16.77
C MET A 380 2.04 11.31 18.15
N ASP A 381 2.78 10.20 18.23
CA ASP A 381 3.07 9.49 19.48
C ASP A 381 3.97 10.32 20.43
N ALA A 382 4.79 11.21 19.88
CA ALA A 382 5.59 12.19 20.63
C ALA A 382 4.75 13.31 21.28
N ARG A 383 3.44 13.38 21.01
CA ARG A 383 2.56 14.49 21.41
C ARG A 383 1.36 13.98 22.19
N PHE A 384 1.23 14.39 23.44
CA PHE A 384 0.16 13.91 24.32
C PHE A 384 -1.26 14.07 23.73
N ALA A 385 -1.58 15.23 23.13
CA ALA A 385 -2.89 15.47 22.54
C ALA A 385 -3.16 14.57 21.33
N SER A 386 -2.22 14.50 20.39
CA SER A 386 -2.33 13.68 19.18
C SER A 386 -2.40 12.19 19.52
N ASN A 387 -1.53 11.71 20.42
CA ASN A 387 -1.53 10.34 20.91
C ASN A 387 -2.85 10.00 21.64
N ALA A 388 -3.38 10.89 22.49
CA ALA A 388 -4.67 10.67 23.14
C ALA A 388 -5.83 10.56 22.13
N VAL A 389 -5.83 11.37 21.06
CA VAL A 389 -6.80 11.25 19.97
C VAL A 389 -6.62 9.93 19.21
N MET A 390 -5.40 9.59 18.79
CA MET A 390 -5.11 8.36 18.04
C MET A 390 -5.42 7.10 18.86
N SER A 391 -5.11 7.09 20.16
CA SER A 391 -5.50 6.03 21.09
C SER A 391 -7.02 5.91 21.22
N THR A 392 -7.74 7.04 21.31
CA THR A 392 -9.22 7.04 21.38
C THR A 392 -9.85 6.50 20.09
N VAL A 393 -9.33 6.92 18.93
CA VAL A 393 -9.78 6.42 17.62
C VAL A 393 -9.44 4.93 17.49
N GLY A 394 -8.22 4.51 17.84
CA GLY A 394 -7.79 3.11 17.83
C GLY A 394 -8.63 2.21 18.73
N MET A 395 -9.02 2.66 19.93
CA MET A 395 -9.96 1.93 20.79
C MET A 395 -11.36 1.83 20.17
N ALA A 396 -11.86 2.92 19.57
CA ALA A 396 -13.16 2.94 18.93
C ALA A 396 -13.23 2.03 17.68
N THR A 397 -12.13 1.93 16.92
CA THR A 397 -12.04 1.08 15.74
C THR A 397 -11.72 -0.38 16.07
N SER A 398 -10.93 -0.69 17.10
CA SER A 398 -10.55 -2.08 17.42
C SER A 398 -11.49 -2.82 18.37
N GLN A 399 -12.21 -2.11 19.27
CA GLN A 399 -13.03 -2.75 20.33
C GLN A 399 -14.53 -2.41 20.28
N GLY A 400 -14.95 -1.59 19.30
CA GLY A 400 -16.33 -1.10 19.19
C GLY A 400 -17.15 -1.74 18.06
N VAL A 401 -18.47 -1.48 18.08
CA VAL A 401 -19.39 -1.78 16.96
C VAL A 401 -18.94 -1.10 15.66
N ALA A 402 -18.20 0.01 15.77
CA ALA A 402 -17.60 0.70 14.64
C ALA A 402 -16.52 -0.14 13.92
N GLY A 403 -15.75 -0.97 14.62
CA GLY A 403 -14.72 -1.83 14.02
C GLY A 403 -15.28 -2.78 12.97
N GLY A 404 -16.15 -3.70 13.40
CA GLY A 404 -16.82 -4.64 12.50
C GLY A 404 -17.75 -4.00 11.45
N TRP A 405 -17.98 -2.68 11.49
CA TRP A 405 -18.57 -1.91 10.40
C TRP A 405 -17.48 -1.37 9.44
N ILE A 406 -16.40 -0.79 9.96
CA ILE A 406 -15.24 -0.30 9.19
C ILE A 406 -14.59 -1.45 8.42
N ASP A 407 -14.39 -2.61 9.04
CA ASP A 407 -13.76 -3.78 8.40
C ASP A 407 -14.61 -4.36 7.24
N LYS A 408 -15.92 -4.04 7.21
CA LYS A 408 -16.82 -4.36 6.09
C LYS A 408 -16.89 -3.22 5.07
N LEU A 409 -16.78 -1.98 5.51
CA LEU A 409 -16.82 -0.79 4.66
C LEU A 409 -15.54 -0.64 3.83
N LEU A 410 -14.36 -0.81 4.44
CA LEU A 410 -13.07 -0.57 3.79
C LEU A 410 -12.87 -1.42 2.53
N PRO A 411 -13.10 -2.76 2.55
CA PRO A 411 -13.05 -3.56 1.31
C PRO A 411 -14.07 -3.12 0.26
N TYR A 412 -15.28 -2.71 0.67
CA TYR A 412 -16.31 -2.22 -0.24
C TYR A 412 -15.93 -0.90 -0.93
N LEU A 413 -15.21 -0.01 -0.23
CA LEU A 413 -14.69 1.25 -0.80
C LEU A 413 -13.60 1.05 -1.86
N LEU A 414 -12.93 -0.10 -1.91
CA LEU A 414 -11.97 -0.40 -2.99
C LEU A 414 -12.65 -0.67 -4.34
N THR A 415 -13.89 -1.19 -4.32
CA THR A 415 -14.63 -1.62 -5.51
C THR A 415 -14.77 -0.54 -6.60
N PRO A 416 -15.11 0.73 -6.30
CA PRO A 416 -15.16 1.79 -7.31
C PRO A 416 -13.84 2.54 -7.53
N TYR A 417 -12.90 2.52 -6.57
CA TYR A 417 -11.72 3.41 -6.60
C TYR A 417 -10.51 2.82 -7.32
N ALA A 418 -10.32 1.50 -7.27
CA ALA A 418 -9.08 0.83 -7.72
C ALA A 418 -8.77 0.98 -9.23
N LEU A 419 -9.77 1.35 -10.06
CA LEU A 419 -9.68 1.37 -11.53
C LEU A 419 -10.17 2.68 -12.17
N SER A 420 -10.66 3.65 -11.38
CA SER A 420 -11.24 4.91 -11.90
C SER A 420 -10.25 6.07 -12.00
N GLN A 421 -9.04 5.93 -11.47
CA GLN A 421 -8.06 7.01 -11.50
C GLN A 421 -7.36 7.04 -12.85
N ARG A 422 -7.59 8.13 -13.59
CA ARG A 422 -6.96 8.38 -14.89
C ARG A 422 -5.45 8.24 -14.78
N ILE A 423 -4.86 7.36 -15.59
CA ILE A 423 -3.43 7.32 -15.78
C ILE A 423 -3.01 8.69 -16.33
N PRO A 424 -2.02 9.40 -15.76
CA PRO A 424 -1.64 10.73 -16.21
C PRO A 424 -1.24 10.74 -17.70
N CYS A 425 -2.18 11.10 -18.58
CA CYS A 425 -2.06 10.97 -20.02
C CYS A 425 -1.28 12.13 -20.66
N SER A 426 -0.03 12.30 -20.20
CA SER A 426 1.08 12.98 -20.86
C SER A 426 2.34 12.66 -20.05
N PRO A 427 3.48 12.31 -20.67
CA PRO A 427 4.73 12.27 -19.93
C PRO A 427 4.96 13.67 -19.33
N PRO A 428 5.05 13.82 -17.99
CA PRO A 428 5.35 15.11 -17.41
C PRO A 428 6.70 15.56 -17.97
N ILE A 429 6.76 16.82 -18.39
CA ILE A 429 8.03 17.53 -18.45
C ILE A 429 8.52 17.56 -17.00
N ASP A 430 9.76 17.15 -16.74
CA ASP A 430 10.31 17.21 -15.40
C ASP A 430 10.22 18.67 -14.90
N PRO A 431 9.45 18.95 -13.83
CA PRO A 431 9.17 20.30 -13.40
C PRO A 431 10.45 21.00 -12.99
N THR A 432 10.54 22.29 -13.26
CA THR A 432 11.66 23.11 -12.80
C THR A 432 11.74 23.11 -11.27
N PRO A 433 12.92 23.32 -10.66
CA PRO A 433 13.06 23.35 -9.20
C PRO A 433 12.13 24.37 -8.51
N GLU A 434 11.75 25.44 -9.21
CA GLU A 434 10.77 26.43 -8.76
C GLU A 434 9.34 25.86 -8.73
N GLU A 435 8.90 25.17 -9.77
CA GLU A 435 7.60 24.48 -9.82
C GLU A 435 7.51 23.32 -8.79
N GLN A 436 8.63 22.65 -8.50
CA GLN A 436 8.73 21.65 -7.44
C GLN A 436 8.49 22.30 -6.06
N ALA A 437 9.21 23.39 -5.76
CA ALA A 437 9.01 24.14 -4.52
C ALA A 437 7.59 24.72 -4.40
N GLU A 438 6.99 25.18 -5.50
CA GLU A 438 5.60 25.65 -5.53
C GLU A 438 4.60 24.51 -5.25
N THR A 439 4.84 23.31 -5.79
CA THR A 439 4.02 22.12 -5.54
C THR A 439 4.07 21.71 -4.07
N ARG A 440 5.27 21.68 -3.48
CA ARG A 440 5.47 21.46 -2.05
C ARG A 440 4.73 22.50 -1.19
N GLN A 441 4.87 23.78 -1.50
CA GLN A 441 4.23 24.85 -0.74
C GLN A 441 2.70 24.76 -0.84
N LYS A 442 2.14 24.38 -2.00
CA LYS A 442 0.70 24.11 -2.16
C LYS A 442 0.25 22.96 -1.24
N LEU A 443 1.01 21.88 -1.14
CA LEU A 443 0.71 20.74 -0.28
C LEU A 443 0.74 21.11 1.22
N ILE A 444 1.78 21.85 1.64
CA ILE A 444 1.88 22.35 3.02
C ILE A 444 0.69 23.27 3.35
N ASN A 445 0.42 24.28 2.51
CA ASN A 445 -0.69 25.22 2.72
C ASN A 445 -2.06 24.53 2.76
N PHE A 446 -2.27 23.49 1.95
CA PHE A 446 -3.52 22.73 1.91
C PHE A 446 -3.77 21.96 3.21
N LEU A 447 -2.74 21.32 3.76
CA LEU A 447 -2.82 20.53 5.00
C LEU A 447 -2.87 21.42 6.26
N ASP A 448 -2.19 22.57 6.24
CA ASP A 448 -2.16 23.56 7.32
C ASP A 448 -3.52 24.30 7.48
N GLY A 449 -4.23 24.55 6.37
CA GLY A 449 -5.51 25.29 6.35
C GLY A 449 -6.69 24.66 7.11
N ASN A 450 -6.50 23.51 7.78
CA ASN A 450 -7.54 22.84 8.55
C ASN A 450 -7.54 23.31 10.02
N THR A 451 -8.72 23.67 10.57
CA THR A 451 -8.85 24.16 11.95
C THR A 451 -8.46 23.16 13.03
N LEU A 452 -8.42 21.85 12.69
CA LEU A 452 -7.94 20.79 13.58
C LEU A 452 -6.43 20.51 13.43
N ALA A 453 -5.74 21.13 12.46
CA ALA A 453 -4.31 20.91 12.24
C ALA A 453 -3.48 21.25 13.47
N SER A 454 -3.80 22.34 14.19
CA SER A 454 -3.04 22.71 15.40
C SER A 454 -3.23 21.75 16.59
N LEU A 455 -4.35 21.02 16.65
CA LEU A 455 -4.63 20.02 17.69
C LEU A 455 -3.94 18.69 17.40
N LEU A 456 -3.92 18.26 16.14
CA LEU A 456 -3.37 16.97 15.71
C LEU A 456 -1.88 17.06 15.34
N LEU A 457 -1.48 18.16 14.70
CA LEU A 457 -0.14 18.45 14.20
C LEU A 457 0.60 19.49 15.05
N GLY A 458 0.09 19.82 16.24
CA GLY A 458 0.79 20.65 17.23
C GLY A 458 0.85 22.15 16.90
N PRO A 459 1.62 22.94 17.66
CA PRO A 459 1.59 24.42 17.56
C PRO A 459 2.12 24.97 16.23
N TYR A 460 2.96 24.18 15.54
CA TYR A 460 3.51 24.49 14.23
C TYR A 460 3.15 23.35 13.26
N PRO A 461 1.91 23.36 12.73
CA PRO A 461 1.43 22.32 11.81
C PRO A 461 2.28 22.27 10.53
N SER A 462 2.66 23.42 9.96
CA SER A 462 3.47 23.54 8.75
C SER A 462 4.83 22.82 8.89
N ASP A 463 5.52 23.01 10.02
CA ASP A 463 6.79 22.32 10.32
C ASP A 463 6.60 20.80 10.42
N THR A 464 5.48 20.36 11.02
CA THR A 464 5.12 18.94 11.13
C THR A 464 4.85 18.32 9.76
N ILE A 465 4.16 19.06 8.88
CA ILE A 465 3.88 18.61 7.51
C ILE A 465 5.19 18.54 6.71
N SER A 466 6.10 19.51 6.87
CA SER A 466 7.43 19.47 6.23
C SER A 466 8.23 18.25 6.70
N ALA A 467 8.28 17.97 8.02
CA ALA A 467 8.94 16.79 8.57
C ALA A 467 8.25 15.46 8.20
N ALA A 468 6.96 15.48 7.85
CA ALA A 468 6.23 14.33 7.33
C ALA A 468 6.53 14.05 5.85
N LEU A 469 7.03 15.03 5.09
CA LEU A 469 7.46 14.87 3.70
C LEU A 469 8.94 14.48 3.57
N GLU A 470 9.77 14.82 4.56
CA GLU A 470 11.23 14.59 4.55
C GLU A 470 11.66 13.16 4.15
N PRO A 471 11.01 12.06 4.59
CA PRO A 471 11.39 10.71 4.15
C PRO A 471 11.18 10.46 2.66
N LEU A 472 10.22 11.17 2.04
CA LEU A 472 9.87 11.06 0.62
C LEU A 472 10.70 12.01 -0.27
N GLU A 473 11.49 12.91 0.34
CA GLU A 473 12.42 13.80 -0.39
C GLU A 473 13.69 13.10 -0.86
N ASN A 474 14.01 11.93 -0.32
CA ASN A 474 15.17 11.17 -0.74
C ASN A 474 14.80 10.11 -1.80
N ARG A 475 15.22 10.36 -3.04
CA ARG A 475 15.01 9.43 -4.18
C ARG A 475 15.57 8.03 -3.94
N GLU A 476 16.72 7.90 -3.29
CA GLU A 476 17.36 6.61 -2.98
C GLU A 476 16.53 5.83 -1.95
N CYS A 477 15.95 6.53 -0.96
CA CYS A 477 14.97 5.94 -0.04
C CYS A 477 13.71 5.50 -0.80
N ASN A 478 13.16 6.37 -1.67
CA ASN A 478 11.97 6.06 -2.46
C ASN A 478 12.15 4.81 -3.34
N PHE A 479 13.35 4.54 -3.86
CA PHE A 479 13.63 3.29 -4.59
C PHE A 479 13.38 2.04 -3.75
N HIS A 480 13.83 2.03 -2.49
CA HIS A 480 13.57 0.91 -1.57
C HIS A 480 12.07 0.77 -1.27
N LEU A 481 11.38 1.88 -0.97
CA LEU A 481 9.94 1.89 -0.75
C LEU A 481 9.17 1.30 -1.93
N ILE A 482 9.44 1.78 -3.14
CA ILE A 482 8.76 1.35 -4.37
C ILE A 482 9.04 -0.13 -4.68
N MET A 483 10.26 -0.63 -4.47
CA MET A 483 10.57 -2.04 -4.70
C MET A 483 9.91 -2.97 -3.67
N ILE A 484 9.88 -2.61 -2.39
CA ILE A 484 9.20 -3.40 -1.35
C ILE A 484 7.67 -3.41 -1.58
N LEU A 485 7.11 -2.28 -2.01
CA LEU A 485 5.69 -2.20 -2.41
C LEU A 485 5.41 -3.04 -3.67
N LEU A 486 6.31 -3.05 -4.66
CA LEU A 486 6.19 -3.90 -5.84
C LEU A 486 6.19 -5.38 -5.44
N ASP A 487 7.16 -5.82 -4.65
CA ASP A 487 7.25 -7.21 -4.20
C ASP A 487 6.00 -7.61 -3.39
N SER A 488 5.43 -6.69 -2.61
CA SER A 488 4.15 -6.89 -1.91
C SER A 488 2.96 -7.07 -2.87
N ILE A 489 2.88 -6.25 -3.93
CA ILE A 489 1.86 -6.36 -4.99
C ILE A 489 2.03 -7.69 -5.76
N LEU A 490 3.27 -8.04 -6.10
CA LEU A 490 3.61 -9.29 -6.79
C LEU A 490 3.34 -10.51 -5.93
N GLY A 491 3.54 -10.46 -4.62
CA GLY A 491 3.18 -11.55 -3.71
C GLY A 491 1.68 -11.86 -3.68
N VAL A 492 0.83 -10.86 -3.92
CA VAL A 492 -0.63 -11.00 -4.02
C VAL A 492 -1.09 -11.46 -5.41
N LEU A 493 -0.52 -10.90 -6.48
CA LEU A 493 -0.93 -11.21 -7.86
C LEU A 493 -0.26 -12.47 -8.41
N PHE A 494 0.94 -12.81 -7.93
CA PHE A 494 1.80 -13.89 -8.39
C PHE A 494 2.50 -14.61 -7.20
N PRO A 495 1.77 -15.18 -6.24
CA PRO A 495 2.35 -15.91 -5.09
C PRO A 495 3.28 -17.05 -5.51
N GLU A 496 3.11 -17.62 -6.70
CA GLU A 496 4.01 -18.63 -7.29
C GLU A 496 5.46 -18.16 -7.47
N LEU A 497 5.72 -16.85 -7.57
CA LEU A 497 7.09 -16.31 -7.65
C LEU A 497 7.88 -16.48 -6.35
N PHE A 498 7.19 -16.48 -5.21
CA PHE A 498 7.79 -16.46 -3.87
C PHE A 498 7.74 -17.82 -3.17
N ASN A 499 6.79 -18.68 -3.54
CA ASN A 499 6.57 -19.98 -2.89
C ASN A 499 7.52 -21.11 -3.36
N GLY A 500 8.50 -20.82 -4.22
CA GLY A 500 9.56 -21.76 -4.61
C GLY A 500 9.11 -22.97 -5.46
N THR A 501 7.85 -23.01 -5.90
CA THR A 501 7.30 -24.05 -6.78
C THR A 501 7.55 -23.71 -8.25
N GLY A 502 8.81 -23.83 -8.68
CA GLY A 502 9.27 -23.59 -10.07
C GLY A 502 9.82 -24.84 -10.74
#